data_AF-A0A934SAM8-F1
#
_entry.id   AF-A0A934SAM8-F1
#
_cell.length_a   1.000
_cell.length_b   1.000
_cell.length_c   1.000
_cell.angle_alpha   90.00
_cell.angle_beta   90.00
_cell.angle_gamma   90.00
#
_symmetry.space_group_name_H-M   'P 1'
#
loop_
_entity.id
_entity.type
_entity.pdbx_description
1 polymer ?
#
loop_
_entity_poly.entity_id
_entity_poly.type
_entity_poly.pdbx_seq_one_letter_code
_entity_poly.pdbx_strand_id
1 'polypeptide(L)'
;SDTFLCKDYGVEEPIDKMELMMYASIFAADSAGMERTSRIVAINHEIRVRNLVRAASQTSSPVTKWNEAGSTIVADIDAGKNLIRSRIGVTPNLLTLPYNVFQAMRNSAEMKNYFVNVQGGLITKANLEAILEVEIQISGDLINTAAEGQDAEIGDIWENEAFLSYSVASADIKSLNFARTYNWTALEGSGSGGISVLTYD
;
A
#
# COMPACT_ATOMS: atom_id res chain seq x y z
N SER A 1 5.58 -28.12 1.29
CA SER A 1 6.53 -27.05 1.60
C SER A 1 6.32 -25.95 0.60
N ASP A 2 6.10 -24.72 1.04
CA ASP A 2 5.97 -23.61 0.11
C ASP A 2 7.33 -23.29 -0.49
N THR A 3 7.35 -23.06 -1.80
CA THR A 3 8.56 -22.76 -2.54
C THR A 3 8.58 -21.25 -2.78
N PHE A 4 9.53 -20.55 -2.18
CA PHE A 4 9.75 -19.12 -2.43
C PHE A 4 10.78 -18.99 -3.57
N LEU A 5 10.35 -18.44 -4.71
CA LEU A 5 11.22 -18.16 -5.85
C LEU A 5 11.12 -16.67 -6.18
N CYS A 6 12.27 -15.99 -6.24
CA CYS A 6 12.33 -14.64 -6.78
C CYS A 6 12.21 -14.72 -8.30
N LYS A 7 11.21 -14.05 -8.87
CA LYS A 7 11.06 -13.89 -10.32
C LYS A 7 11.51 -12.48 -10.70
N ASP A 8 12.26 -12.39 -11.79
CA ASP A 8 12.69 -11.12 -12.34
C ASP A 8 11.57 -10.45 -13.14
N TYR A 9 11.46 -9.13 -13.02
CA TYR A 9 10.48 -8.29 -13.70
C TYR A 9 11.20 -7.04 -14.19
N GLY A 10 11.49 -7.00 -15.49
CA GLY A 10 12.10 -5.85 -16.17
C GLY A 10 11.09 -5.07 -17.00
N VAL A 11 11.32 -3.78 -17.11
CA VAL A 11 10.64 -2.87 -18.05
C VAL A 11 11.75 -2.11 -18.77
N GLU A 12 11.61 -1.99 -20.08
CA GLU A 12 12.55 -1.27 -20.93
C GLU A 12 11.81 -0.10 -21.58
N GLU A 13 12.45 1.06 -21.59
CA GLU A 13 11.94 2.26 -22.24
C GLU A 13 12.96 2.76 -23.26
N PRO A 14 12.69 2.64 -24.57
CA PRO A 14 13.56 3.21 -25.59
C PRO A 14 13.35 4.73 -25.69
N ILE A 15 14.44 5.50 -25.63
CA ILE A 15 14.42 6.95 -25.85
C ILE A 15 14.89 7.21 -27.29
N ASP A 16 14.02 7.78 -28.14
CA ASP A 16 14.39 8.13 -29.51
C ASP A 16 15.30 9.37 -29.55
N LYS A 17 16.12 9.48 -30.58
CA LYS A 17 17.02 10.62 -30.81
C LYS A 17 16.26 11.94 -30.95
N MET A 18 15.04 11.92 -31.49
CA MET A 18 14.20 13.12 -31.55
C MET A 18 13.74 13.56 -30.16
N GLU A 19 13.34 12.62 -29.30
CA GLU A 19 13.01 12.90 -27.90
C GLU A 19 14.25 13.39 -27.14
N LEU A 20 15.41 12.79 -27.37
CA LEU A 20 16.67 13.19 -26.76
C LEU A 20 17.05 14.65 -27.08
N MET A 21 16.72 15.15 -28.27
CA MET A 21 16.91 16.56 -28.64
C MET A 21 15.97 17.53 -27.90
N MET A 22 14.87 17.05 -27.33
CA MET A 22 13.94 17.87 -26.54
C MET A 22 14.42 18.08 -25.10
N TYR A 23 15.28 17.19 -24.59
CA TYR A 23 15.86 17.31 -23.24
C TYR A 23 17.11 18.20 -23.24
N ALA A 24 17.38 18.81 -22.10
CA ALA A 24 18.55 19.69 -21.91
C ALA A 24 19.89 18.93 -22.01
N SER A 25 19.90 17.62 -21.75
CA SER A 25 21.07 16.75 -21.87
C SER A 25 20.66 15.28 -21.94
N ILE A 26 21.56 14.43 -22.42
CA ILE A 26 21.38 12.96 -22.45
C ILE A 26 21.10 12.43 -21.04
N PHE A 27 21.87 12.87 -20.04
CA PHE A 27 21.69 12.47 -18.65
C PHE A 27 20.29 12.84 -18.10
N ALA A 28 19.73 13.97 -18.53
CA ALA A 28 18.39 14.36 -18.13
C ALA A 28 17.31 13.48 -18.77
N ALA A 29 17.51 13.08 -20.04
CA ALA A 29 16.62 12.12 -20.70
C ALA A 29 16.68 10.74 -20.01
N ASP A 30 17.90 10.27 -19.72
CA ASP A 30 18.12 9.00 -19.03
C ASP A 30 17.48 9.02 -17.63
N SER A 31 17.75 10.05 -16.81
CA SER A 31 17.15 10.18 -15.48
C SER A 31 15.63 10.14 -15.52
N ALA A 32 15.02 10.78 -16.53
CA ALA A 32 13.57 10.77 -16.69
C ALA A 32 13.04 9.38 -17.08
N GLY A 33 13.70 8.67 -18.00
CA GLY A 33 13.36 7.28 -18.34
C GLY A 33 13.54 6.31 -17.16
N MET A 34 14.59 6.51 -16.36
CA MET A 34 14.86 5.74 -15.15
C MET A 34 13.76 5.94 -14.10
N GLU A 35 13.31 7.18 -13.87
CA GLU A 35 12.20 7.48 -12.96
C GLU A 35 10.88 6.86 -13.42
N ARG A 36 10.58 6.91 -14.72
CA ARG A 36 9.37 6.28 -15.28
C ARG A 36 9.40 4.77 -15.15
N THR A 37 10.49 4.15 -15.56
CA THR A 37 10.68 2.70 -15.52
C THR A 37 10.63 2.17 -14.07
N SER A 38 11.34 2.83 -13.15
CA SER A 38 11.33 2.45 -11.73
C SER A 38 9.95 2.59 -11.10
N ARG A 39 9.19 3.65 -11.44
CA ARG A 39 7.80 3.82 -11.00
C ARG A 39 6.89 2.70 -11.50
N ILE A 40 7.01 2.28 -12.75
CA ILE A 40 6.21 1.16 -13.29
C ILE A 40 6.50 -0.13 -12.51
N VAL A 41 7.78 -0.43 -12.25
CA VAL A 41 8.18 -1.61 -11.47
C VAL A 41 7.63 -1.56 -10.04
N ALA A 42 7.68 -0.39 -9.39
CA ALA A 42 7.15 -0.19 -8.05
C ALA A 42 5.62 -0.38 -7.99
N ILE A 43 4.86 0.18 -8.92
CA ILE A 43 3.40 0.00 -8.99
C ILE A 43 3.05 -1.47 -9.24
N ASN A 44 3.74 -2.12 -10.19
CA ASN A 44 3.55 -3.55 -10.46
C ASN A 44 3.91 -4.41 -9.23
N HIS A 45 4.89 -3.99 -8.43
CA HIS A 45 5.19 -4.63 -7.15
C HIS A 45 4.04 -4.47 -6.17
N GLU A 46 3.49 -3.27 -6.00
CA GLU A 46 2.37 -3.02 -5.09
C GLU A 46 1.13 -3.83 -5.46
N ILE A 47 0.78 -3.91 -6.75
CA ILE A 47 -0.35 -4.72 -7.25
C ILE A 47 -0.15 -6.21 -6.90
N ARG A 48 1.08 -6.73 -7.06
CA ARG A 48 1.42 -8.12 -6.69
C ARG A 48 1.29 -8.33 -5.18
N VAL A 49 1.82 -7.42 -4.37
CA VAL A 49 1.70 -7.47 -2.90
C VAL A 49 0.24 -7.47 -2.50
N ARG A 50 -0.57 -6.54 -3.00
CA ARG A 50 -2.01 -6.48 -2.74
C ARG A 50 -2.70 -7.80 -3.05
N ASN A 51 -2.47 -8.37 -4.24
CA ASN A 51 -3.12 -9.62 -4.63
C ASN A 51 -2.77 -10.79 -3.69
N LEU A 52 -1.50 -10.88 -3.27
CA LEU A 52 -1.05 -11.89 -2.30
C LEU A 52 -1.64 -11.67 -0.91
N VAL A 53 -1.64 -10.42 -0.44
CA VAL A 53 -2.21 -10.04 0.85
C VAL A 53 -3.70 -10.36 0.90
N ARG A 54 -4.45 -9.96 -0.13
CA ARG A 54 -5.89 -10.23 -0.23
C ARG A 54 -6.20 -11.73 -0.26
N ALA A 55 -5.43 -12.51 -1.01
CA ALA A 55 -5.62 -13.96 -1.09
C ALA A 55 -5.31 -14.69 0.23
N ALA A 56 -4.36 -14.18 1.02
CA ALA A 56 -3.97 -14.77 2.31
C ALA A 56 -4.78 -14.27 3.51
N SER A 57 -5.51 -13.15 3.34
CA SER A 57 -6.25 -12.50 4.42
C SER A 57 -7.60 -13.17 4.68
N GLN A 58 -8.02 -13.15 5.94
CA GLN A 58 -9.42 -13.41 6.26
C GLN A 58 -10.25 -12.17 5.98
N THR A 59 -11.36 -12.36 5.28
CA THR A 59 -12.27 -11.27 4.92
C THR A 59 -13.45 -11.23 5.88
N SER A 60 -13.80 -10.02 6.31
CA SER A 60 -15.03 -9.72 7.04
C SER A 60 -15.63 -8.46 6.46
N SER A 61 -16.94 -8.44 6.27
CA SER A 61 -17.65 -7.24 5.83
C SER A 61 -18.35 -6.60 7.03
N PRO A 62 -18.20 -5.27 7.23
CA PRO A 62 -18.93 -4.58 8.27
C PRO A 62 -20.43 -4.63 7.95
N VAL A 63 -21.26 -4.67 9.00
CA VAL A 63 -22.74 -4.69 8.86
C VAL A 63 -23.20 -3.40 8.17
N THR A 64 -22.63 -2.27 8.60
CA THR A 64 -22.84 -0.95 8.00
C THR A 64 -21.50 -0.46 7.43
N LYS A 65 -21.46 -0.14 6.14
CA LYS A 65 -20.24 0.36 5.50
C LYS A 65 -19.77 1.65 6.17
N TRP A 66 -18.45 1.87 6.22
CA TRP A 66 -17.84 2.98 6.96
C TRP A 66 -18.10 4.37 6.35
N ASN A 67 -18.62 4.43 5.13
CA ASN A 67 -19.10 5.66 4.50
C ASN A 67 -20.57 5.99 4.83
N GLU A 68 -21.30 5.07 5.47
CA GLU A 68 -22.71 5.23 5.82
C GLU A 68 -22.90 5.73 7.26
N ALA A 69 -24.07 6.33 7.50
CA ALA A 69 -24.47 6.75 8.84
C ALA A 69 -24.71 5.55 9.76
N GLY A 70 -24.24 5.63 11.01
CA GLY A 70 -24.35 4.53 11.97
C GLY A 70 -23.32 3.41 11.77
N SER A 71 -22.24 3.68 11.03
CA SER A 71 -21.06 2.80 11.00
C SER A 71 -20.43 2.66 12.39
N THR A 72 -19.95 1.45 12.68
CA THR A 72 -19.31 1.06 13.96
C THR A 72 -17.86 0.64 13.71
N ILE A 73 -17.06 1.59 13.25
CA ILE A 73 -15.68 1.42 12.79
C ILE A 73 -14.80 0.88 13.93
N VAL A 74 -14.94 1.43 15.14
CA VAL A 74 -14.12 1.01 16.29
C VAL A 74 -14.42 -0.45 16.66
N ALA A 75 -15.71 -0.83 16.68
CA ALA A 75 -16.12 -2.19 16.97
C ALA A 75 -15.65 -3.20 15.91
N ASP A 76 -15.71 -2.83 14.62
CA ASP A 76 -15.23 -3.67 13.53
C ASP A 76 -13.71 -3.92 13.65
N ILE A 77 -12.94 -2.87 13.96
CA ILE A 77 -11.49 -2.97 14.12
C ILE A 77 -11.13 -3.77 15.37
N ASP A 78 -11.81 -3.55 16.50
CA ASP A 78 -11.57 -4.32 17.73
C ASP A 78 -11.94 -5.79 17.59
N ALA A 79 -12.99 -6.12 16.82
CA ALA A 79 -13.29 -7.49 16.44
C ALA A 79 -12.15 -8.11 15.63
N GLY A 80 -11.59 -7.36 14.66
CA GLY A 80 -10.40 -7.76 13.90
C GLY A 80 -9.17 -7.98 14.78
N LYS A 81 -8.89 -7.07 15.72
CA LYS A 81 -7.79 -7.20 16.68
C LYS A 81 -7.93 -8.47 17.52
N ASN A 82 -9.12 -8.74 18.03
CA ASN A 82 -9.40 -9.93 18.83
C ASN A 82 -9.27 -11.21 18.01
N LEU A 83 -9.70 -11.19 16.74
CA LEU A 83 -9.53 -12.32 15.82
C LEU A 83 -8.05 -12.62 15.58
N ILE A 84 -7.24 -11.59 15.30
CA ILE A 84 -5.79 -11.75 15.10
C ILE A 84 -5.14 -12.24 16.39
N ARG A 85 -5.38 -11.57 17.51
CA ARG A 85 -4.81 -11.93 18.82
C ARG A 85 -5.15 -13.36 19.24
N SER A 86 -6.38 -13.82 19.00
CA SER A 86 -6.78 -15.20 19.33
C SER A 86 -6.08 -16.26 18.47
N ARG A 87 -5.61 -15.89 17.27
CA ARG A 87 -4.93 -16.80 16.33
C ARG A 87 -3.41 -16.81 16.49
N ILE A 88 -2.78 -15.64 16.61
CA ILE A 88 -1.31 -15.51 16.62
C ILE A 88 -0.73 -15.18 18.00
N GLY A 89 -1.57 -14.86 19.00
CA GLY A 89 -1.14 -14.55 20.36
C GLY A 89 -0.55 -13.15 20.55
N VAL A 90 -0.48 -12.34 19.50
CA VAL A 90 0.00 -10.94 19.54
C VAL A 90 -1.08 -9.99 19.01
N THR A 91 -1.10 -8.77 19.54
CA THR A 91 -1.98 -7.71 19.04
C THR A 91 -1.44 -7.15 17.73
N PRO A 92 -2.27 -6.94 16.70
CA PRO A 92 -1.84 -6.28 15.48
C PRO A 92 -1.41 -4.84 15.78
N ASN A 93 -0.53 -4.31 14.95
CA ASN A 93 0.06 -2.98 15.13
C ASN A 93 -0.11 -2.06 13.92
N LEU A 94 -0.47 -2.59 12.76
CA LEU A 94 -0.54 -1.83 11.50
C LEU A 94 -1.91 -2.01 10.83
N LEU A 95 -2.55 -0.90 10.52
CA LEU A 95 -3.77 -0.81 9.73
C LEU A 95 -3.49 -0.11 8.40
N THR A 96 -3.50 -0.86 7.30
CA THR A 96 -3.34 -0.32 5.95
C THR A 96 -4.70 0.01 5.35
N LEU A 97 -4.86 1.25 4.89
CA LEU A 97 -6.11 1.78 4.35
C LEU A 97 -5.86 2.47 2.99
N PRO A 98 -6.77 2.32 2.02
CA PRO A 98 -6.83 3.22 0.87
C PRO A 98 -7.29 4.62 1.29
N TYR A 99 -6.91 5.63 0.52
CA TYR A 99 -7.20 7.04 0.82
C TYR A 99 -8.72 7.33 0.94
N ASN A 100 -9.54 6.67 0.12
CA ASN A 100 -11.00 6.80 0.13
C ASN A 100 -11.62 6.35 1.49
N VAL A 101 -11.19 5.23 2.05
CA VAL A 101 -11.64 4.68 3.33
C VAL A 101 -11.16 5.57 4.48
N PHE A 102 -9.93 6.07 4.41
CA PHE A 102 -9.43 7.04 5.37
C PHE A 102 -10.30 8.32 5.41
N GLN A 103 -10.70 8.84 4.25
CA GLN A 103 -11.61 9.99 4.16
C GLN A 103 -13.01 9.66 4.70
N ALA A 104 -13.53 8.46 4.45
CA ALA A 104 -14.80 8.00 5.02
C ALA A 104 -14.74 7.94 6.55
N MET A 105 -13.70 7.33 7.12
CA MET A 105 -13.48 7.27 8.57
C MET A 105 -13.40 8.66 9.19
N ARG A 106 -12.67 9.58 8.55
CA ARG A 106 -12.55 10.97 8.99
C ARG A 106 -13.89 11.71 9.03
N ASN A 107 -14.79 11.40 8.11
CA ASN A 107 -16.09 12.07 7.99
C ASN A 107 -17.21 11.40 8.79
N SER A 108 -16.99 10.18 9.28
CA SER A 108 -17.95 9.42 10.08
C SER A 108 -18.38 10.17 11.34
N ALA A 109 -19.65 10.00 11.72
CA ALA A 109 -20.20 10.60 12.95
C ALA A 109 -19.58 9.98 14.21
N GLU A 110 -19.26 8.69 14.17
CA GLU A 110 -18.62 7.98 15.28
C GLU A 110 -17.26 8.60 15.62
N MET A 111 -16.35 8.71 14.64
CA MET A 111 -15.03 9.30 14.91
C MET A 111 -15.16 10.76 15.34
N LYS A 112 -16.08 11.53 14.76
CA LYS A 112 -16.38 12.90 15.20
C LYS A 112 -16.82 12.97 16.66
N ASN A 113 -17.64 12.04 17.13
CA ASN A 113 -18.12 12.00 18.51
C ASN A 113 -16.98 11.84 19.53
N TYR A 114 -15.97 11.01 19.22
CA TYR A 114 -14.78 10.88 20.07
C TYR A 114 -13.95 12.19 20.16
N PHE A 115 -14.03 13.06 19.14
CA PHE A 115 -13.29 14.33 19.09
C PHE A 115 -14.09 15.58 19.48
N VAL A 116 -15.36 15.45 19.89
CA VAL A 116 -16.21 16.62 20.23
C VAL A 116 -15.59 17.52 21.31
N ASN A 117 -14.77 16.96 22.20
CA ASN A 117 -14.14 17.70 23.30
C ASN A 117 -12.71 18.20 23.00
N VAL A 118 -12.13 17.85 21.84
CA VAL A 118 -10.79 18.30 21.46
C VAL A 118 -10.93 19.62 20.69
N GLN A 119 -10.53 20.71 21.33
CA GLN A 119 -10.58 22.04 20.73
C GLN A 119 -9.73 22.09 19.46
N GLY A 120 -10.39 22.33 18.32
CA GLY A 120 -9.74 22.86 17.13
C GLY A 120 -9.35 21.82 16.08
N GLY A 121 -10.22 21.67 15.10
CA GLY A 121 -9.83 21.49 13.70
C GLY A 121 -9.45 20.07 13.27
N LEU A 122 -10.32 19.50 12.43
CA LEU A 122 -10.04 18.41 11.48
C LEU A 122 -9.37 17.16 12.07
N ILE A 123 -10.10 16.04 12.14
CA ILE A 123 -9.56 14.74 12.56
C ILE A 123 -8.28 14.43 11.75
N THR A 124 -7.15 14.32 12.44
CA THR A 124 -5.85 14.00 11.85
C THR A 124 -5.61 12.49 11.86
N LYS A 125 -4.60 12.04 11.12
CA LYS A 125 -4.16 10.63 11.15
C LYS A 125 -3.77 10.18 12.56
N ALA A 126 -2.96 10.99 13.26
CA ALA A 126 -2.49 10.69 14.62
C ALA A 126 -3.64 10.54 15.63
N ASN A 127 -4.70 11.34 15.46
CA ASN A 127 -5.91 11.24 16.26
C ASN A 127 -6.61 9.88 16.06
N LEU A 128 -6.72 9.42 14.81
CA LEU A 128 -7.30 8.11 14.51
C LEU A 128 -6.44 6.96 15.04
N GLU A 129 -5.11 7.06 14.91
CA GLU A 129 -4.16 6.10 15.46
C GLU A 129 -4.29 5.99 16.99
N ALA A 130 -4.49 7.12 17.68
CA ALA A 130 -4.65 7.14 19.13
C ALA A 130 -5.94 6.44 19.60
N ILE A 131 -7.05 6.58 18.86
CA ILE A 131 -8.31 5.87 19.18
C ILE A 131 -8.17 4.38 18.89
N LEU A 132 -7.56 4.04 17.76
CA LEU A 132 -7.50 2.66 17.29
C LEU A 132 -6.31 1.89 17.86
N GLU A 133 -5.40 2.53 18.59
CA GLU A 133 -4.20 1.93 19.19
C GLU A 133 -3.34 1.14 18.18
N VAL A 134 -3.36 1.56 16.92
CA VAL A 134 -2.59 0.96 15.81
C VAL A 134 -2.03 2.06 14.93
N GLU A 135 -0.88 1.79 14.33
CA GLU A 135 -0.30 2.65 13.29
C GLU A 135 -1.14 2.54 12.02
N ILE A 136 -1.45 3.66 11.38
CA ILE A 136 -2.19 3.68 10.13
C ILE A 136 -1.21 3.88 8.98
N GLN A 137 -1.34 3.11 7.91
CA GLN A 137 -0.64 3.37 6.65
C GLN A 137 -1.64 3.64 5.56
N ILE A 138 -1.47 4.75 4.85
CA ILE A 138 -2.39 5.19 3.81
C ILE A 138 -1.74 4.90 2.46
N SER A 139 -2.36 4.05 1.64
CA SER A 139 -2.00 3.97 0.22
C SER A 139 -2.87 4.97 -0.55
N GLY A 140 -2.21 5.85 -1.30
CA GLY A 140 -2.85 6.91 -2.10
C GLY A 140 -2.60 6.75 -3.61
N ASP A 141 -2.01 5.63 -4.02
CA ASP A 141 -1.66 5.39 -5.41
C ASP A 141 -2.88 4.94 -6.21
N LEU A 142 -3.08 5.64 -7.33
CA LEU A 142 -4.19 5.44 -8.26
C LEU A 142 -3.64 4.86 -9.57
N ILE A 143 -4.35 3.88 -10.13
CA ILE A 143 -4.03 3.27 -11.42
C ILE A 143 -5.23 3.38 -12.36
N ASN A 144 -4.95 3.43 -13.66
CA ASN A 144 -5.99 3.23 -14.65
C ASN A 144 -6.29 1.72 -14.76
N THR A 145 -7.49 1.32 -14.40
CA THR A 145 -7.97 -0.08 -14.47
C THR A 145 -8.60 -0.42 -15.81
N ALA A 146 -8.82 0.57 -16.68
CA ALA A 146 -9.39 0.35 -18.01
C ALA A 146 -8.41 -0.39 -18.93
N ALA A 147 -8.96 -1.23 -19.80
CA ALA A 147 -8.20 -1.87 -20.87
C ALA A 147 -7.71 -0.82 -21.88
N GLU A 148 -6.60 -1.12 -22.56
CA GLU A 148 -6.06 -0.25 -23.61
C GLU A 148 -7.13 0.03 -24.68
N GLY A 149 -7.36 1.33 -24.96
CA GLY A 149 -8.36 1.79 -25.95
C GLY A 149 -9.78 1.98 -25.40
N GLN A 150 -10.01 1.82 -24.09
CA GLN A 150 -11.26 2.19 -23.42
C GLN A 150 -11.13 3.53 -22.68
N ASP A 151 -12.27 4.11 -22.31
CA ASP A 151 -12.30 5.30 -21.45
C ASP A 151 -11.57 5.02 -20.13
N ALA A 152 -10.74 5.97 -19.70
CA ALA A 152 -9.92 5.81 -18.51
C ALA A 152 -10.80 5.65 -17.26
N GLU A 153 -10.58 4.56 -16.53
CA GLU A 153 -11.18 4.29 -15.23
C GLU A 153 -10.08 4.35 -14.19
N ILE A 154 -10.05 5.43 -13.41
CA ILE A 154 -9.02 5.62 -12.39
C ILE A 154 -9.53 5.03 -11.07
N GLY A 155 -8.82 4.04 -10.55
CA GLY A 155 -9.16 3.34 -9.31
C GLY A 155 -7.98 3.25 -8.34
N ASP A 156 -8.30 3.15 -7.05
CA ASP A 156 -7.32 2.91 -5.99
C ASP A 156 -6.72 1.51 -6.13
N ILE A 157 -5.40 1.38 -5.95
CA ILE A 157 -4.75 0.06 -5.94
C ILE A 157 -5.39 -0.81 -4.87
N TRP A 158 -5.54 -0.33 -3.64
CA TRP A 158 -6.10 -1.13 -2.52
C TRP A 158 -7.64 -1.14 -2.46
N GLU A 159 -8.33 -0.72 -3.52
CA GLU A 159 -9.79 -0.71 -3.66
C GLU A 159 -10.49 -0.03 -2.45
N ASN A 160 -11.50 -0.69 -1.86
CA ASN A 160 -12.27 -0.22 -0.70
C ASN A 160 -12.03 -1.13 0.53
N GLU A 161 -10.89 -1.80 0.61
CA GLU A 161 -10.59 -2.81 1.63
C GLU A 161 -9.61 -2.26 2.69
N ALA A 162 -9.88 -2.55 3.96
CA ALA A 162 -9.01 -2.22 5.08
C ALA A 162 -8.25 -3.47 5.56
N PHE A 163 -6.94 -3.37 5.75
CA PHE A 163 -6.10 -4.50 6.14
C PHE A 163 -5.48 -4.28 7.52
N LEU A 164 -5.84 -5.13 8.48
CA LEU A 164 -5.24 -5.13 9.81
C LEU A 164 -4.19 -6.24 9.90
N SER A 165 -2.97 -5.88 10.28
CA SER A 165 -1.83 -6.80 10.27
C SER A 165 -0.87 -6.57 11.43
N TYR A 166 -0.02 -7.57 11.66
CA TYR A 166 1.12 -7.47 12.56
C TYR A 166 2.41 -7.47 11.72
N SER A 167 3.14 -6.35 11.73
CA SER A 167 4.40 -6.21 11.01
C SER A 167 5.45 -5.48 11.85
N VAL A 168 6.65 -6.04 11.91
CA VAL A 168 7.80 -5.44 12.60
C VAL A 168 8.96 -5.31 11.62
N ALA A 169 9.62 -4.15 11.63
CA ALA A 169 10.85 -3.90 10.91
C ALA A 169 11.99 -4.75 11.50
N SER A 170 12.11 -5.98 11.02
CA SER A 170 13.15 -6.93 11.40
C SER A 170 13.64 -7.67 10.16
N ALA A 171 14.95 -7.82 10.02
CA ALA A 171 15.55 -8.64 8.97
C ALA A 171 15.49 -10.16 9.29
N ASP A 172 15.09 -10.53 10.51
CA ASP A 172 14.99 -11.94 10.89
C ASP A 172 13.79 -12.61 10.23
N ILE A 173 14.08 -13.53 9.31
CA ILE A 173 13.07 -14.32 8.58
C ILE A 173 12.20 -15.15 9.53
N LYS A 174 12.73 -15.56 10.69
CA LYS A 174 12.01 -16.38 11.67
C LYS A 174 11.10 -15.56 12.58
N SER A 175 11.29 -14.24 12.65
CA SER A 175 10.46 -13.39 13.48
C SER A 175 9.05 -13.29 12.91
N LEU A 176 8.06 -13.34 13.80
CA LEU A 176 6.64 -13.27 13.44
C LEU A 176 6.36 -11.98 12.67
N ASN A 177 5.88 -12.13 11.46
CA ASN A 177 5.44 -11.02 10.62
C ASN A 177 4.37 -11.55 9.68
N PHE A 178 3.40 -10.71 9.31
CA PHE A 178 2.35 -11.07 8.37
C PHE A 178 2.92 -11.41 6.99
N ALA A 179 3.83 -10.58 6.47
CA ALA A 179 4.40 -10.76 5.14
C ALA A 179 5.81 -10.19 5.05
N ARG A 180 6.61 -10.73 4.12
CA ARG A 180 7.96 -10.24 3.81
C ARG A 180 8.18 -10.24 2.32
N THR A 181 8.83 -9.18 1.83
CA THR A 181 9.34 -9.14 0.47
C THR A 181 10.77 -9.68 0.45
N TYR A 182 10.99 -10.75 -0.31
CA TYR A 182 12.34 -11.26 -0.57
C TYR A 182 12.89 -10.56 -1.81
N ASN A 183 14.00 -9.85 -1.64
CA ASN A 183 14.72 -9.21 -2.72
C ASN A 183 15.96 -10.03 -3.06
N TRP A 184 16.19 -10.26 -4.34
CA TRP A 184 17.42 -10.87 -4.83
C TRP A 184 18.51 -9.81 -4.89
N THR A 185 19.63 -10.02 -4.19
CA THR A 185 20.68 -9.01 -4.02
C THR A 185 21.94 -9.28 -4.84
N ALA A 186 22.00 -10.37 -5.62
CA ALA A 186 23.20 -10.70 -6.39
C ALA A 186 23.34 -9.89 -7.70
N LEU A 187 22.36 -9.04 -8.03
CA LEU A 187 22.44 -8.11 -9.16
C LEU A 187 23.05 -6.79 -8.67
N GLU A 188 24.17 -6.38 -9.24
CA GLU A 188 24.81 -5.10 -8.90
C GLU A 188 23.82 -3.94 -9.10
N GLY A 189 23.70 -3.06 -8.10
CA GLY A 189 22.76 -1.94 -8.12
C GLY A 189 21.37 -2.23 -7.52
N SER A 190 21.07 -3.46 -7.08
CA SER A 190 19.85 -3.72 -6.31
C SER A 190 20.00 -3.12 -4.90
N GLY A 191 19.51 -1.90 -4.70
CA GLY A 191 19.42 -1.29 -3.37
C GLY A 191 18.46 -2.06 -2.45
N SER A 192 18.25 -1.56 -1.22
CA SER A 192 17.31 -2.16 -0.25
C SER A 192 15.87 -2.34 -0.79
N GLY A 193 15.51 -1.64 -1.87
CA GLY A 193 14.22 -1.74 -2.55
C GLY A 193 14.11 -2.82 -3.63
N GLY A 194 15.18 -3.55 -3.97
CA GLY A 194 15.13 -4.62 -4.97
C GLY A 194 14.86 -4.15 -6.41
N ILE A 195 14.93 -2.85 -6.67
CA ILE A 195 14.84 -2.24 -8.01
C ILE A 195 16.24 -1.83 -8.42
N SER A 196 16.71 -2.34 -9.55
CA SER A 196 17.94 -1.91 -10.22
C SER A 196 17.55 -1.27 -11.55
N VAL A 197 18.17 -0.15 -11.89
CA VAL A 197 17.99 0.50 -13.19
C VAL A 197 19.34 0.60 -13.86
N LEU A 198 19.40 0.16 -15.12
CA LEU A 198 20.61 0.10 -15.92
C LEU A 198 20.31 0.80 -17.25
N THR A 199 21.21 1.70 -17.66
CA THR A 199 21.21 2.28 -19.00
C THR A 199 22.19 1.49 -19.87
N TYR A 200 21.84 1.33 -21.14
CA TYR A 200 22.68 0.65 -22.13
C TYR A 200 22.72 1.51 -23.40
N ASP A 201 23.90 1.59 -24.01
CA ASP A 201 24.18 2.33 -25.26
C ASP A 201 23.96 1.47 -26.51
#